data_AF-A0A9D5EFP9-F1
#
_entry.id   AF-A0A9D5EFP9-F1
#
_cell.length_a   1.000
_cell.length_b   1.000
_cell.length_c   1.000
_cell.angle_alpha   90.00
_cell.angle_beta   90.00
_cell.angle_gamma   90.00
#
_symmetry.space_group_name_H-M   'P 1'
#
loop_
_entity.id
_entity.type
_entity.pdbx_description
1 polymer ?
#
loop_
_entity_poly.entity_id
_entity_poly.type
_entity_poly.pdbx_seq_one_letter_code
_entity_poly.pdbx_strand_id
1 'polypeptide(L)'
;MRILIAAIPAVLLFAACGDDSISTIDSAASAAAGPTLTAAEERQTQVAKGLDQPTAVDRPLSTPTPLPENGPAVQVIGATGEPYVPKLSEFKALPTAEIKVDGQSYSGVTLSTILAKVEAPETAVVTVDGVRADGKRQGAVRFPLSAIGDTTVLTVGKNGELSMASTSIPKDQWLIWVTGISIR
;
A
#
# COMPACT_ATOMS: atom_id res chain seq x y z
N MET A 1 14.02 3.88 -42.49
CA MET A 1 12.99 4.75 -43.12
C MET A 1 12.53 5.76 -42.05
N ARG A 2 12.60 7.06 -42.30
CA ARG A 2 12.15 8.11 -41.36
C ARG A 2 10.75 8.58 -41.76
N ILE A 3 9.84 8.73 -40.80
CA ILE A 3 8.61 9.50 -40.91
C ILE A 3 8.52 10.41 -39.67
N LEU A 4 7.94 11.60 -39.85
CA LEU A 4 8.03 12.77 -38.96
C LEU A 4 6.77 13.63 -39.22
N ILE A 5 6.41 14.56 -38.30
CA ILE A 5 5.32 15.57 -38.45
C ILE A 5 3.91 14.91 -38.27
N ALA A 6 2.87 15.53 -37.67
CA ALA A 6 2.64 16.92 -37.21
C ALA A 6 1.94 17.01 -35.83
N ALA A 7 1.82 18.24 -35.32
CA ALA A 7 0.84 18.64 -34.30
C ALA A 7 0.01 19.82 -34.84
N ILE A 8 -1.27 19.94 -34.44
CA ILE A 8 -2.21 21.02 -34.84
C ILE A 8 -3.06 21.44 -33.60
N PRO A 9 -3.39 22.74 -33.39
CA PRO A 9 -3.90 23.27 -32.11
C PRO A 9 -5.43 23.50 -32.03
N ALA A 10 -5.89 24.07 -30.91
CA ALA A 10 -7.29 24.26 -30.51
C ALA A 10 -7.94 25.60 -30.97
N VAL A 11 -9.29 25.67 -30.95
CA VAL A 11 -10.09 26.89 -31.20
C VAL A 11 -11.36 26.98 -30.31
N LEU A 12 -11.40 28.04 -29.49
CA LEU A 12 -12.50 28.95 -29.07
C LEU A 12 -14.00 28.52 -28.97
N LEU A 13 -14.55 28.73 -27.76
CA LEU A 13 -15.64 29.67 -27.39
C LEU A 13 -16.90 29.90 -28.28
N PHE A 14 -18.06 29.95 -27.62
CA PHE A 14 -19.28 30.66 -28.03
C PHE A 14 -19.86 31.49 -26.87
N ALA A 15 -20.62 32.55 -27.16
CA ALA A 15 -21.22 33.44 -26.16
C ALA A 15 -22.57 34.05 -26.63
N ALA A 16 -23.49 34.30 -25.67
CA ALA A 16 -24.70 35.13 -25.77
C ALA A 16 -25.14 35.48 -24.32
N CYS A 17 -25.49 36.69 -23.86
CA CYS A 17 -25.86 38.02 -24.43
C CYS A 17 -27.39 38.33 -24.43
N GLY A 18 -27.75 39.56 -24.03
CA GLY A 18 -29.07 40.02 -23.56
C GLY A 18 -28.95 40.65 -22.16
N ASP A 19 -28.99 41.97 -21.89
CA ASP A 19 -29.74 43.13 -22.43
C ASP A 19 -31.19 43.18 -21.87
N ASP A 20 -31.71 44.24 -21.24
CA ASP A 20 -31.23 45.61 -20.88
C ASP A 20 -30.82 45.65 -19.35
N SER A 21 -30.90 46.63 -18.41
CA SER A 21 -31.44 48.01 -18.27
C SER A 21 -30.65 48.86 -17.25
N ILE A 22 -30.83 50.19 -17.28
CA ILE A 22 -30.00 51.20 -16.58
C ILE A 22 -30.65 51.84 -15.33
N SER A 23 -29.86 52.07 -14.25
CA SER A 23 -29.98 53.23 -13.33
C SER A 23 -28.90 53.30 -12.23
N THR A 24 -28.07 54.35 -12.29
CA THR A 24 -27.61 55.19 -11.14
C THR A 24 -26.93 54.56 -9.90
N ILE A 25 -25.59 54.58 -9.92
CA ILE A 25 -24.61 54.86 -8.83
C ILE A 25 -25.02 54.71 -7.34
N ASP A 26 -24.26 53.90 -6.59
CA ASP A 26 -23.25 54.42 -5.62
C ASP A 26 -22.14 53.36 -5.35
N SER A 27 -21.06 53.72 -4.65
CA SER A 27 -19.87 52.88 -4.42
C SER A 27 -19.84 52.25 -3.03
N ALA A 28 -19.87 50.90 -2.95
CA ALA A 28 -19.58 50.19 -1.70
C ALA A 28 -18.92 48.81 -1.90
N ALA A 29 -17.91 48.55 -1.07
CA ALA A 29 -17.40 47.25 -0.60
C ALA A 29 -17.40 46.01 -1.54
N SER A 30 -16.18 45.62 -1.94
CA SER A 30 -15.88 44.24 -2.33
C SER A 30 -16.17 43.24 -1.20
N ALA A 31 -17.12 42.33 -1.42
CA ALA A 31 -17.23 41.06 -0.68
C ALA A 31 -17.85 39.97 -1.57
N ALA A 32 -17.02 39.11 -2.15
CA ALA A 32 -17.51 37.93 -2.86
C ALA A 32 -18.09 36.92 -1.86
N ALA A 33 -19.34 36.49 -2.07
CA ALA A 33 -19.96 35.44 -1.28
C ALA A 33 -19.30 34.08 -1.61
N GLY A 34 -18.31 33.69 -0.81
CA GLY A 34 -17.74 32.35 -0.87
C GLY A 34 -18.80 31.29 -0.51
N PRO A 35 -18.65 30.04 -0.98
CA PRO A 35 -19.61 28.97 -0.68
C PRO A 35 -19.68 28.74 0.83
N THR A 36 -20.88 28.85 1.39
CA THR A 36 -21.12 28.50 2.80
C THR A 36 -20.99 26.98 2.93
N LEU A 37 -19.88 26.54 3.53
CA LEU A 37 -19.67 25.14 3.88
C LEU A 37 -20.85 24.65 4.72
N THR A 38 -21.32 23.43 4.44
CA THR A 38 -22.34 22.82 5.30
C THR A 38 -21.75 22.52 6.68
N ALA A 39 -22.60 22.45 7.70
CA ALA A 39 -22.18 22.07 9.05
C ALA A 39 -21.57 20.66 9.15
N ALA A 40 -21.67 19.84 8.09
CA ALA A 40 -20.95 18.57 7.95
C ALA A 40 -19.49 18.78 7.50
N GLU A 41 -19.25 19.66 6.52
CA GLU A 41 -17.91 20.00 6.02
C GLU A 41 -17.11 20.81 7.05
N GLU A 42 -17.74 21.72 7.80
CA GLU A 42 -17.11 22.37 8.94
C GLU A 42 -16.68 21.36 10.00
N ARG A 43 -17.51 20.36 10.31
CA ARG A 43 -17.17 19.29 11.26
C ARG A 43 -16.03 18.40 10.74
N GLN A 44 -16.02 18.03 9.46
CA GLN A 44 -14.88 17.31 8.86
C GLN A 44 -13.60 18.14 8.94
N THR A 45 -13.68 19.45 8.66
CA THR A 45 -12.54 20.38 8.73
C THR A 45 -12.05 20.58 10.17
N GLN A 46 -12.96 20.59 11.16
CA GLN A 46 -12.61 20.62 12.59
C GLN A 46 -12.01 19.30 13.06
N VAL A 47 -12.49 18.14 12.62
CA VAL A 47 -11.85 16.84 12.93
C VAL A 47 -10.45 16.74 12.31
N ALA A 48 -10.23 17.34 11.14
CA ALA A 48 -8.93 17.39 10.48
C ALA A 48 -7.94 18.44 11.05
N LYS A 49 -8.41 19.40 11.88
CA LYS A 49 -7.58 20.49 12.45
C LYS A 49 -7.56 20.54 13.99
N GLY A 50 -8.53 19.92 14.66
CA GLY A 50 -8.81 20.06 16.10
C GLY A 50 -8.02 19.12 17.00
N LEU A 51 -7.18 18.26 16.41
CA LEU A 51 -6.15 17.51 17.10
C LEU A 51 -4.88 17.64 16.26
N ASP A 52 -3.79 18.11 16.87
CA ASP A 52 -2.44 17.90 16.35
C ASP A 52 -2.19 16.39 16.31
N GLN A 53 -2.47 15.74 15.18
CA GLN A 53 -2.12 14.34 15.00
C GLN A 53 -0.60 14.23 15.13
N PRO A 54 -0.07 13.45 16.10
CA PRO A 54 1.36 13.37 16.31
C PRO A 54 2.01 12.82 15.05
N THR A 55 2.70 13.72 14.32
CA THR A 55 3.41 13.38 13.09
C THR A 55 4.58 12.48 13.49
N ALA A 56 4.31 11.18 13.55
CA ALA A 56 5.21 10.21 14.15
C ALA A 56 6.55 10.25 13.41
N VAL A 57 7.59 10.68 14.11
CA VAL A 57 8.90 10.98 13.54
C VAL A 57 9.53 9.71 13.03
N ASP A 58 9.89 9.70 11.73
CA ASP A 58 10.60 8.63 11.06
C ASP A 58 11.98 8.42 11.69
N ARG A 59 12.06 7.45 12.62
CA ARG A 59 13.28 7.04 13.31
C ARG A 59 13.56 5.57 12.98
N PRO A 60 14.82 5.16 12.76
CA PRO A 60 15.16 3.76 12.58
C PRO A 60 14.63 2.91 13.73
N LEU A 61 13.95 1.83 13.40
CA LEU A 61 13.53 0.82 14.36
C LEU A 61 14.75 -0.03 14.77
N SER A 62 14.80 -0.45 16.02
CA SER A 62 15.82 -1.39 16.50
C SER A 62 15.75 -2.69 15.71
N THR A 63 16.91 -3.25 15.35
CA THR A 63 17.03 -4.57 14.73
C THR A 63 16.27 -5.63 15.56
N PRO A 64 15.45 -6.50 14.95
CA PRO A 64 14.74 -7.54 15.68
C PRO A 64 15.68 -8.47 16.44
N THR A 65 15.23 -8.90 17.62
CA THR A 65 15.85 -10.03 18.34
C THR A 65 15.77 -11.29 17.48
N PRO A 66 16.84 -12.10 17.38
CA PRO A 66 16.79 -13.35 16.62
C PRO A 66 15.68 -14.29 17.07
N LEU A 67 14.90 -14.77 16.10
CA LEU A 67 13.80 -15.69 16.29
C LEU A 67 14.36 -17.12 16.47
N PRO A 68 14.04 -17.83 17.58
CA PRO A 68 14.47 -19.21 17.75
C PRO A 68 13.75 -20.15 16.77
N GLU A 69 14.36 -21.30 16.44
CA GLU A 69 13.79 -22.29 15.51
C GLU A 69 12.39 -22.81 15.91
N ASN A 70 12.04 -22.70 17.19
CA ASN A 70 10.74 -23.07 17.75
C ASN A 70 9.77 -21.88 17.95
N GLY A 71 10.20 -20.65 17.63
CA GLY A 71 9.38 -19.44 17.69
C GLY A 71 8.52 -19.27 16.43
N PRO A 72 7.39 -18.54 16.51
CA PRO A 72 6.49 -18.34 15.37
C PRO A 72 7.12 -17.48 14.28
N ALA A 73 7.16 -17.98 13.05
CA ALA A 73 7.76 -17.29 11.90
C ALA A 73 6.93 -16.11 11.40
N VAL A 74 5.61 -16.31 11.35
CA VAL A 74 4.60 -15.38 10.83
C VAL A 74 3.23 -15.86 11.30
N GLN A 75 2.28 -14.93 11.51
CA GLN A 75 0.87 -15.27 11.69
C GLN A 75 0.13 -15.14 10.36
N VAL A 76 -0.57 -16.20 9.94
CA VAL A 76 -1.33 -16.25 8.69
C VAL A 76 -2.81 -16.44 9.00
N ILE A 77 -3.65 -15.49 8.60
CA ILE A 77 -5.07 -15.43 8.95
C ILE A 77 -5.92 -15.63 7.69
N GLY A 78 -6.64 -16.74 7.64
CA GLY A 78 -7.64 -17.03 6.62
C GLY A 78 -8.91 -16.17 6.78
N ALA A 79 -9.82 -16.23 5.80
CA ALA A 79 -11.13 -15.57 5.89
C ALA A 79 -12.04 -16.21 6.95
N THR A 80 -11.81 -17.50 7.24
CA THR A 80 -12.48 -18.32 8.27
C THR A 80 -11.50 -19.35 8.82
N GLY A 81 -11.73 -19.81 10.06
CA GLY A 81 -10.92 -20.86 10.70
C GLY A 81 -9.84 -20.34 11.66
N GLU A 82 -8.95 -21.23 12.10
CA GLU A 82 -7.85 -20.88 13.00
C GLU A 82 -6.65 -20.30 12.23
N PRO A 83 -5.90 -19.33 12.79
CA PRO A 83 -4.69 -18.82 12.16
C PRO A 83 -3.60 -19.90 12.03
N TYR A 84 -2.99 -20.00 10.85
CA TYR A 84 -1.79 -20.81 10.65
C TYR A 84 -0.57 -20.04 11.15
N VAL A 85 0.10 -20.57 12.18
CA VAL A 85 1.25 -19.94 12.84
C VAL A 85 2.42 -20.94 12.90
N PRO A 86 3.16 -21.17 11.79
CA PRO A 86 4.28 -22.10 11.76
C PRO A 86 5.45 -21.63 12.62
N LYS A 87 6.16 -22.57 13.24
CA LYS A 87 7.49 -22.30 13.81
C LYS A 87 8.47 -21.95 12.69
N LEU A 88 9.57 -21.26 13.00
CA LEU A 88 10.63 -20.95 12.04
C LEU A 88 11.20 -22.20 11.34
N SER A 89 11.39 -23.29 12.08
CA SER A 89 11.78 -24.60 11.53
C SER A 89 10.75 -25.20 10.58
N GLU A 90 9.46 -25.08 10.90
CA GLU A 90 8.34 -25.58 10.08
C GLU A 90 8.16 -24.74 8.80
N PHE A 91 8.34 -23.42 8.90
CA PHE A 91 8.34 -22.51 7.76
C PHE A 91 9.50 -22.81 6.80
N LYS A 92 10.71 -23.04 7.32
CA LYS A 92 11.90 -23.43 6.52
C LYS A 92 11.74 -24.78 5.79
N ALA A 93 10.82 -25.62 6.24
CA ALA A 93 10.50 -26.91 5.62
C ALA A 93 9.38 -26.84 4.56
N LEU A 94 8.79 -25.66 4.32
CA LEU A 94 7.81 -25.46 3.25
C LEU A 94 8.50 -25.45 1.86
N PRO A 95 7.77 -25.80 0.78
CA PRO A 95 8.28 -25.64 -0.58
C PRO A 95 8.74 -24.21 -0.87
N THR A 96 9.88 -24.08 -1.53
CA THR A 96 10.45 -22.80 -1.95
C THR A 96 10.50 -22.65 -3.47
N ALA A 97 10.48 -21.41 -3.93
CA ALA A 97 10.75 -21.04 -5.31
C ALA A 97 11.96 -20.09 -5.38
N GLU A 98 12.55 -19.93 -6.56
CA GLU A 98 13.51 -18.87 -6.86
C GLU A 98 12.87 -17.85 -7.82
N ILE A 99 12.95 -16.57 -7.47
CA ILE A 99 12.63 -15.45 -8.38
C ILE A 99 13.89 -14.62 -8.66
N LYS A 100 13.90 -13.88 -9.77
CA LYS A 100 15.02 -13.00 -10.15
C LYS A 100 14.53 -11.57 -10.35
N VAL A 101 15.15 -10.63 -9.65
CA VAL A 101 14.83 -9.19 -9.73
C VAL A 101 16.13 -8.41 -9.86
N ASP A 102 16.26 -7.58 -10.88
CA ASP A 102 17.47 -6.78 -11.20
C ASP A 102 18.78 -7.58 -11.21
N GLY A 103 18.72 -8.83 -11.68
CA GLY A 103 19.87 -9.75 -11.74
C GLY A 103 20.18 -10.50 -10.42
N GLN A 104 19.52 -10.15 -9.32
CA GLN A 104 19.65 -10.87 -8.04
C GLN A 104 18.59 -11.98 -7.93
N SER A 105 19.03 -13.21 -7.59
CA SER A 105 18.14 -14.30 -7.19
C SER A 105 17.68 -14.16 -5.74
N TYR A 106 16.42 -14.48 -5.48
CA TYR A 106 15.82 -14.58 -4.15
C TYR A 106 15.12 -15.93 -4.04
N SER A 107 15.41 -16.70 -2.99
CA SER A 107 14.72 -17.97 -2.71
C SER A 107 13.95 -17.92 -1.40
N GLY A 108 12.72 -18.42 -1.42
CA GLY A 108 11.81 -18.39 -0.28
C GLY A 108 10.48 -19.05 -0.58
N VAL A 109 9.59 -19.05 0.41
CA VAL A 109 8.23 -19.63 0.31
C VAL A 109 7.33 -18.68 -0.47
N THR A 110 6.62 -19.14 -1.52
CA THR A 110 5.71 -18.25 -2.27
C THR A 110 4.49 -17.88 -1.44
N LEU A 111 3.87 -16.73 -1.74
CA LEU A 111 2.63 -16.34 -1.06
C LEU A 111 1.50 -17.34 -1.32
N SER A 112 1.39 -17.93 -2.52
CA SER A 112 0.47 -19.04 -2.79
C SER A 112 0.72 -20.24 -1.88
N THR A 113 1.99 -20.65 -1.70
CA THR A 113 2.37 -21.83 -0.90
C THR A 113 1.96 -21.70 0.57
N ILE A 114 2.09 -20.50 1.15
CA ILE A 114 1.71 -20.27 2.55
C ILE A 114 0.22 -19.98 2.71
N LEU A 115 -0.43 -19.29 1.76
CA LEU A 115 -1.87 -19.00 1.84
C LEU A 115 -2.74 -20.22 1.55
N ALA A 116 -2.24 -21.22 0.82
CA ALA A 116 -2.86 -22.54 0.72
C ALA A 116 -3.00 -23.25 2.08
N LYS A 117 -2.25 -22.85 3.12
CA LYS A 117 -2.39 -23.39 4.50
C LYS A 117 -3.60 -22.84 5.26
N VAL A 118 -4.24 -21.80 4.74
CA VAL A 118 -5.49 -21.20 5.26
C VAL A 118 -6.60 -21.19 4.21
N GLU A 119 -6.51 -22.12 3.24
CA GLU A 119 -7.51 -22.36 2.17
C GLU A 119 -7.91 -21.08 1.40
N ALA A 120 -6.95 -20.17 1.19
CA ALA A 120 -7.20 -18.88 0.55
C ALA A 120 -7.68 -19.04 -0.92
N PRO A 121 -8.82 -18.44 -1.31
CA PRO A 121 -9.26 -18.44 -2.71
C PRO A 121 -8.38 -17.50 -3.56
N GLU A 122 -8.19 -17.84 -4.85
CA GLU A 122 -7.37 -17.04 -5.79
C GLU A 122 -7.85 -15.59 -5.98
N THR A 123 -9.13 -15.33 -5.68
CA THR A 123 -9.77 -14.01 -5.72
C THR A 123 -9.52 -13.16 -4.47
N ALA A 124 -8.88 -13.70 -3.42
CA ALA A 124 -8.66 -13.00 -2.17
C ALA A 124 -7.72 -11.79 -2.31
N VAL A 125 -7.96 -10.75 -1.50
CA VAL A 125 -7.03 -9.63 -1.31
C VAL A 125 -6.12 -9.94 -0.13
N VAL A 126 -4.84 -10.18 -0.43
CA VAL A 126 -3.79 -10.40 0.56
C VAL A 126 -3.38 -9.05 1.16
N THR A 127 -3.41 -8.95 2.48
CA THR A 127 -2.67 -7.93 3.25
C THR A 127 -1.42 -8.59 3.82
N VAL A 128 -0.25 -7.98 3.61
CA VAL A 128 1.01 -8.36 4.27
C VAL A 128 1.42 -7.24 5.21
N ASP A 129 1.70 -7.57 6.47
CA ASP A 129 2.06 -6.65 7.55
C ASP A 129 3.51 -6.87 7.98
N GLY A 130 4.28 -5.78 8.12
CA GLY A 130 5.70 -5.82 8.46
C GLY A 130 6.30 -4.43 8.65
N VAL A 131 7.58 -4.27 8.34
CA VAL A 131 8.32 -2.99 8.36
C VAL A 131 8.70 -2.59 6.93
N ARG A 132 8.61 -1.29 6.62
CA ARG A 132 8.99 -0.75 5.31
C ARG A 132 10.47 -0.99 5.01
N ALA A 133 10.84 -1.10 3.74
CA ALA A 133 12.25 -1.24 3.31
C ALA A 133 13.21 -0.13 3.82
N ASP A 134 12.70 1.00 4.31
CA ASP A 134 13.50 2.05 4.97
C ASP A 134 13.89 1.75 6.43
N GLY A 135 13.30 0.73 7.06
CA GLY A 135 13.53 0.34 8.45
C GLY A 135 12.97 1.31 9.51
N LYS A 136 12.13 2.28 9.16
CA LYS A 136 11.70 3.37 10.06
C LYS A 136 10.27 3.26 10.58
N ARG A 137 9.40 2.53 9.88
CA ARG A 137 7.99 2.37 10.25
C ARG A 137 7.48 0.97 9.96
N GLN A 138 6.54 0.50 10.77
CA GLN A 138 5.61 -0.54 10.34
C GLN A 138 4.80 -0.08 9.12
N GLY A 139 4.39 -1.03 8.29
CA GLY A 139 3.59 -0.78 7.10
C GLY A 139 2.84 -2.05 6.68
N ALA A 140 1.78 -1.85 5.90
CA ALA A 140 0.97 -2.92 5.34
C ALA A 140 0.76 -2.66 3.85
N VAL A 141 0.87 -3.71 3.03
CA VAL A 141 0.64 -3.65 1.57
C VAL A 141 -0.47 -4.60 1.17
N ARG A 142 -1.22 -4.27 0.11
CA ARG A 142 -2.43 -5.02 -0.29
C ARG A 142 -2.54 -5.23 -1.79
N PHE A 143 -2.71 -6.48 -2.20
CA PHE A 143 -2.84 -6.89 -3.60
C PHE A 143 -3.74 -8.14 -3.72
N PRO A 144 -4.40 -8.37 -4.87
CA PRO A 144 -5.09 -9.65 -5.12
C PRO A 144 -4.07 -10.80 -5.23
N LEU A 145 -4.40 -11.96 -4.65
CA LEU A 145 -3.54 -13.14 -4.62
C LEU A 145 -3.09 -13.56 -6.03
N SER A 146 -4.02 -13.58 -6.98
CA SER A 146 -3.76 -13.86 -8.40
C SER A 146 -2.74 -12.95 -9.10
N ALA A 147 -2.36 -11.79 -8.55
CA ALA A 147 -1.33 -10.91 -9.11
C ALA A 147 0.06 -11.05 -8.46
N ILE A 148 0.13 -11.59 -7.23
CA ILE A 148 1.36 -11.62 -6.42
C ILE A 148 1.75 -13.00 -5.87
N GLY A 149 0.87 -14.00 -5.95
CA GLY A 149 0.99 -15.28 -5.25
C GLY A 149 2.27 -16.05 -5.54
N ASP A 150 2.54 -16.32 -6.81
CA ASP A 150 3.71 -17.09 -7.26
C ASP A 150 4.90 -16.19 -7.61
N THR A 151 4.66 -14.91 -7.86
CA THR A 151 5.69 -13.92 -8.21
C THR A 151 6.39 -13.31 -6.99
N THR A 152 5.91 -13.61 -5.78
CA THR A 152 6.41 -13.05 -4.51
C THR A 152 6.83 -14.16 -3.55
N VAL A 153 8.05 -14.06 -3.03
CA VAL A 153 8.63 -14.99 -2.06
C VAL A 153 8.90 -14.31 -0.72
N LEU A 154 8.70 -15.07 0.36
CA LEU A 154 9.10 -14.74 1.71
C LEU A 154 10.45 -15.42 1.98
N THR A 155 11.50 -14.61 2.01
CA THR A 155 12.89 -15.02 2.26
C THR A 155 13.18 -15.00 3.76
N VAL A 156 13.92 -15.99 4.28
CA VAL A 156 14.33 -16.02 5.69
C VAL A 156 15.68 -15.32 5.84
N GLY A 157 15.73 -14.27 6.67
CA GLY A 157 16.93 -13.53 6.99
C GLY A 157 17.84 -14.20 8.03
N LYS A 158 18.93 -13.53 8.40
CA LYS A 158 20.00 -14.10 9.24
C LYS A 158 19.59 -14.33 10.69
N ASN A 159 18.59 -13.60 11.15
CA ASN A 159 18.03 -13.64 12.49
C ASN A 159 16.69 -14.40 12.53
N GLY A 160 16.32 -15.10 11.44
CA GLY A 160 15.03 -15.80 11.30
C GLY A 160 13.86 -14.88 10.89
N GLU A 161 14.13 -13.61 10.63
CA GLU A 161 13.17 -12.59 10.21
C GLU A 161 12.74 -12.79 8.75
N LEU A 162 11.43 -12.74 8.46
CA LEU A 162 10.94 -12.86 7.08
C LEU A 162 11.06 -11.53 6.34
N SER A 163 11.48 -11.56 5.08
CA SER A 163 11.49 -10.38 4.19
C SER A 163 10.93 -10.73 2.81
N MET A 164 10.13 -9.83 2.25
CA MET A 164 9.43 -10.01 0.97
C MET A 164 10.32 -9.60 -0.22
N ALA A 165 10.34 -10.42 -1.26
CA ALA A 165 10.87 -10.07 -2.59
C ALA A 165 9.85 -10.46 -3.66
N SER A 166 9.71 -9.67 -4.73
CA SER A 166 8.66 -9.87 -5.74
C SER A 166 9.08 -9.44 -7.14
N THR A 167 8.59 -10.13 -8.17
CA THR A 167 8.64 -9.65 -9.57
C THR A 167 7.41 -8.80 -9.96
N SER A 168 6.33 -8.83 -9.18
CA SER A 168 5.11 -8.01 -9.41
C SER A 168 5.06 -6.72 -8.59
N ILE A 169 5.64 -6.70 -7.38
CA ILE A 169 5.50 -5.58 -6.43
C ILE A 169 6.72 -4.64 -6.53
N PRO A 170 6.53 -3.30 -6.61
CA PRO A 170 7.63 -2.32 -6.57
C PRO A 170 8.50 -2.42 -5.31
N LYS A 171 9.82 -2.20 -5.44
CA LYS A 171 10.81 -2.39 -4.35
C LYS A 171 10.61 -1.47 -3.14
N ASP A 172 10.02 -0.29 -3.32
CA ASP A 172 9.63 0.64 -2.25
C ASP A 172 8.46 0.11 -1.38
N GLN A 173 7.72 -0.86 -1.90
CA GLN A 173 6.60 -1.55 -1.26
C GLN A 173 6.98 -2.96 -0.77
N TRP A 174 8.25 -3.35 -0.86
CA TRP A 174 8.74 -4.56 -0.22
C TRP A 174 8.81 -4.33 1.31
N LEU A 175 8.37 -5.34 2.06
CA LEU A 175 8.40 -5.32 3.52
C LEU A 175 9.51 -6.23 4.04
N ILE A 176 10.31 -5.70 4.96
CA ILE A 176 11.22 -6.46 5.81
C ILE A 176 10.52 -6.77 7.13
N TRP A 177 10.98 -7.81 7.82
CA TRP A 177 10.45 -8.21 9.14
C TRP A 177 8.93 -8.41 9.09
N VAL A 178 8.46 -9.17 8.09
CA VAL A 178 7.05 -9.54 7.92
C VAL A 178 6.59 -10.35 9.13
N THR A 179 5.54 -9.89 9.80
CA THR A 179 4.99 -10.51 11.01
C THR A 179 3.61 -11.12 10.80
N GLY A 180 2.83 -10.57 9.87
CA GLY A 180 1.45 -10.95 9.63
C GLY A 180 1.11 -11.05 8.14
N ILE A 181 0.22 -11.97 7.82
CA ILE A 181 -0.44 -12.09 6.51
C ILE A 181 -1.91 -12.35 6.78
N SER A 182 -2.81 -11.60 6.16
CA SER A 182 -4.27 -11.81 6.28
C SER A 182 -4.95 -11.68 4.92
N ILE A 183 -6.05 -12.40 4.73
CA ILE A 183 -6.86 -12.33 3.51
C ILE A 183 -8.23 -11.70 3.75
N ARG A 184 -8.84 -11.17 2.69
CA ARG A 184 -10.21 -10.64 2.63
C ARG A 184 -10.83 -10.92 1.27
#